data_AF-A0A3N5GD42-F1
#
_entry.id   AF-A0A3N5GD42-F1
#
_cell.length_a   1.000
_cell.length_b   1.000
_cell.length_c   1.000
_cell.angle_alpha   90.00
_cell.angle_beta   90.00
_cell.angle_gamma   90.00
#
_symmetry.space_group_name_H-M   'P 1'
#
loop_
_entity.id
_entity.type
_entity.pdbx_description
1 polymer ?
#
loop_
_entity_poly.entity_id
_entity_poly.type
_entity_poly.pdbx_seq_one_letter_code
_entity_poly.pdbx_strand_id
1 'polypeptide(L)'
;MVTCYPLLFGFKDLIAGNGFFAGVTVAGRALLADEGGGFWMYGVNPGGVAAGGATAAEAQAEFRRMYTSVLFDIAAEAASFEELKAEVEQFFHATNEPTAVEWETAVADVRQGRTDADWLPKKRAESKIGVEVVLLEHAVPSVNALDEAQLAA
;
A
#
# COMPACT_ATOMS: atom_id res chain seq x y z
N MET A 1 19.06 15.04 -13.72
CA MET A 1 18.68 13.78 -14.39
C MET A 1 17.96 12.99 -13.33
N VAL A 2 16.74 12.53 -13.60
CA VAL A 2 15.97 11.77 -12.62
C VAL A 2 16.44 10.32 -12.69
N THR A 3 16.82 9.75 -11.55
CA THR A 3 17.17 8.31 -11.47
C THR A 3 15.99 7.55 -10.92
N CYS A 4 15.50 6.57 -11.67
CA CYS A 4 14.35 5.78 -11.27
C CYS A 4 14.75 4.38 -10.80
N TYR A 5 14.17 3.93 -9.69
CA TYR A 5 14.37 2.62 -9.10
C TYR A 5 13.05 1.84 -9.12
N PRO A 6 12.99 0.67 -9.78
CA PRO A 6 11.79 -0.15 -9.78
C PRO A 6 11.70 -0.91 -8.45
N LEU A 7 10.65 -0.63 -7.68
CA LEU A 7 10.43 -1.24 -6.37
C LEU A 7 9.32 -2.31 -6.43
N LEU A 8 9.53 -3.34 -5.61
CA LEU A 8 8.49 -4.21 -5.10
C LEU A 8 8.30 -3.89 -3.63
N PHE A 9 7.07 -3.73 -3.20
CA PHE A 9 6.76 -3.52 -1.78
C PHE A 9 5.76 -4.56 -1.29
N GLY A 10 5.70 -4.74 0.02
CA GLY A 10 4.66 -5.54 0.63
C GLY A 10 4.27 -4.97 1.98
N PHE A 11 2.96 -4.82 2.19
CA PHE A 11 2.39 -4.29 3.41
C PHE A 11 1.38 -5.26 4.01
N LYS A 12 1.20 -5.13 5.32
CA LYS A 12 0.19 -5.84 6.10
C LYS A 12 -0.45 -4.81 7.01
N ASP A 13 -1.76 -4.72 6.96
CA ASP A 13 -2.57 -3.74 7.69
C ASP A 13 -3.76 -4.45 8.34
N LEU A 14 -4.12 -3.97 9.52
CA LEU A 14 -5.35 -4.35 10.22
C LEU A 14 -6.30 -3.16 10.11
N ILE A 15 -7.47 -3.39 9.54
CA ILE A 15 -8.46 -2.35 9.26
C ILE A 15 -9.73 -2.66 10.05
N ALA A 16 -10.21 -1.65 10.79
CA ALA A 16 -11.53 -1.69 11.43
C ALA A 16 -12.54 -1.03 10.50
N GLY A 17 -13.54 -1.77 10.06
CA GLY A 17 -14.68 -1.27 9.30
C GLY A 17 -15.94 -1.20 10.16
N ASN A 18 -17.07 -0.90 9.53
CA ASN A 18 -18.37 -0.84 10.19
C ASN A 18 -18.85 -2.24 10.63
N GLY A 19 -18.50 -2.63 11.86
CA GLY A 19 -18.94 -3.91 12.45
C GLY A 19 -18.04 -5.11 12.14
N PHE A 20 -16.81 -4.90 11.66
CA PHE A 20 -15.86 -5.98 11.38
C PHE A 20 -14.39 -5.53 11.46
N PHE A 21 -13.50 -6.49 11.67
CA PHE A 21 -12.05 -6.35 11.53
C PHE A 21 -11.56 -7.15 10.34
N ALA A 22 -10.79 -6.53 9.47
CA ALA A 22 -10.21 -7.15 8.29
C ALA A 22 -8.68 -7.03 8.29
N GLY A 23 -8.00 -8.09 7.88
CA GLY A 23 -6.58 -8.07 7.56
C GLY A 23 -6.40 -7.84 6.06
N VAL A 24 -5.55 -6.88 5.69
CA VAL A 24 -5.17 -6.59 4.31
C VAL A 24 -3.68 -6.89 4.14
N THR A 25 -3.35 -7.81 3.24
CA THR A 25 -1.96 -8.07 2.83
C THR A 25 -1.80 -7.70 1.36
N VAL A 26 -0.82 -6.87 1.04
CA VAL A 26 -0.52 -6.45 -0.33
C VAL A 26 0.92 -6.77 -0.68
N ALA A 27 1.13 -7.20 -1.92
CA ALA A 27 2.41 -7.20 -2.61
C ALA A 27 2.23 -6.42 -3.91
N GLY A 28 2.91 -5.28 -4.03
CA GLY A 28 2.68 -4.32 -5.10
C GLY A 28 3.95 -3.84 -5.79
N ARG A 29 3.76 -2.96 -6.77
CA ARG A 29 4.84 -2.32 -7.55
C ARG A 29 4.79 -0.82 -7.34
N ALA A 30 5.96 -0.21 -7.22
CA ALA A 30 6.11 1.24 -7.15
C ALA A 30 7.40 1.67 -7.86
N LEU A 31 7.44 2.91 -8.31
CA LEU A 31 8.61 3.56 -8.87
C LEU A 31 9.14 4.58 -7.87
N LEU A 32 10.41 4.49 -7.51
CA LEU A 32 11.07 5.53 -6.72
C LEU A 32 11.91 6.41 -7.66
N ALA A 33 11.60 7.69 -7.72
CA ALA A 33 12.33 8.69 -8.49
C ALA A 33 13.21 9.52 -7.56
N ASP A 34 14.50 9.59 -7.86
CA ASP A 34 15.44 10.57 -7.30
C ASP A 34 15.46 11.80 -8.22
N GLU A 35 14.88 12.90 -7.76
CA GLU A 35 14.75 14.13 -8.53
C GLU A 35 15.87 15.15 -8.20
N GLY A 36 16.89 14.75 -7.45
CA GLY A 36 18.04 15.59 -7.07
C GLY A 36 17.77 16.61 -5.96
N GLY A 37 16.51 16.81 -5.56
CA GLY A 37 16.08 17.62 -4.41
C GLY A 37 15.24 16.85 -3.39
N GLY A 38 15.01 15.57 -3.63
CA GLY A 38 14.16 14.70 -2.84
C GLY A 38 13.82 13.43 -3.62
N PHE A 39 13.11 12.54 -2.95
CA PHE A 39 12.65 11.28 -3.49
C PHE A 39 11.13 11.28 -3.59
N TRP A 40 10.60 10.75 -4.69
CA TRP A 40 9.18 10.51 -4.88
C TRP A 40 8.92 9.03 -5.15
N MET A 41 7.95 8.46 -4.45
CA MET A 41 7.50 7.10 -4.65
C MET A 41 6.11 7.14 -5.29
N TYR A 42 6.01 6.59 -6.51
CA TYR A 42 4.80 6.53 -7.31
C TYR A 42 4.30 5.08 -7.37
N GLY A 43 3.04 4.86 -7.02
CA GLY A 43 2.42 3.55 -7.11
C GLY A 43 2.21 3.14 -8.57
N VAL A 44 2.51 1.87 -8.87
CA VAL A 44 2.10 1.23 -10.13
C VAL A 44 0.88 0.36 -9.85
N ASN A 45 0.94 -0.48 -8.82
CA ASN A 45 -0.18 -1.25 -8.29
C ASN A 45 -0.17 -1.24 -6.75
N PRO A 46 -1.13 -0.56 -6.10
CA PRO A 46 -2.08 0.39 -6.68
C PRO A 46 -1.38 1.60 -7.31
N GLY A 47 -2.01 2.20 -8.33
CA GLY A 47 -1.53 3.36 -9.06
C GLY A 47 -1.95 4.71 -8.46
N GLY A 48 -2.96 4.71 -7.60
CA GLY A 48 -3.55 5.92 -7.01
C GLY A 48 -2.78 6.53 -5.85
N VAL A 49 -1.52 6.14 -5.61
CA VAL A 49 -0.72 6.58 -4.46
C VAL A 49 0.57 7.21 -4.95
N ALA A 50 0.87 8.42 -4.46
CA ALA A 50 2.16 9.06 -4.65
C ALA A 50 2.53 9.83 -3.38
N ALA A 51 3.80 9.77 -2.99
CA ALA A 51 4.30 10.51 -1.85
C ALA A 51 5.80 10.79 -2.00
N GLY A 52 6.28 11.88 -1.41
CA GLY A 52 7.68 12.29 -1.46
C GLY A 52 8.29 12.56 -0.10
N GLY A 53 9.61 12.66 -0.07
CA GLY A 53 10.40 12.97 1.13
C GLY A 53 11.81 13.45 0.77
N ALA A 54 12.56 13.98 1.73
CA ALA A 54 13.94 14.42 1.48
C ALA A 54 14.89 13.22 1.28
N THR A 55 14.52 12.05 1.81
CA THR A 55 15.25 10.79 1.63
C THR A 55 14.34 9.68 1.08
N ALA A 56 14.93 8.65 0.50
CA ALA A 56 14.19 7.47 0.03
C ALA A 56 13.37 6.80 1.16
N ALA A 57 13.90 6.80 2.38
CA ALA A 57 13.22 6.25 3.56
C ALA A 57 12.00 7.09 3.96
N GLU A 58 12.12 8.42 3.91
CA GLU A 58 10.98 9.32 4.16
C GLU A 58 9.90 9.16 3.09
N ALA A 59 10.28 9.12 1.81
CA ALA A 59 9.34 8.89 0.72
C ALA A 59 8.58 7.56 0.89
N GLN A 60 9.27 6.50 1.31
CA GLN A 60 8.63 5.20 1.58
C GLN A 60 7.69 5.27 2.80
N ALA A 61 8.07 5.97 3.85
CA ALA A 61 7.24 6.14 5.05
C ALA A 61 5.96 6.92 4.72
N GLU A 62 6.07 8.02 3.98
CA GLU A 62 4.91 8.80 3.52
C GLU A 62 4.04 8.01 2.54
N PHE A 63 4.65 7.22 1.65
CA PHE A 63 3.91 6.33 0.75
C PHE A 63 3.09 5.30 1.53
N ARG A 64 3.67 4.69 2.58
CA ARG A 64 2.94 3.77 3.46
C ARG A 64 1.80 4.49 4.19
N ARG A 65 2.03 5.71 4.70
CA ARG A 65 0.98 6.50 5.36
C ARG A 65 -0.18 6.79 4.41
N MET A 66 0.11 7.24 3.19
CA MET A 66 -0.90 7.52 2.17
C MET A 66 -1.69 6.25 1.82
N TYR A 67 -1.00 5.13 1.58
CA TYR A 67 -1.64 3.84 1.31
C TYR A 67 -2.59 3.43 2.45
N THR A 68 -2.13 3.49 3.70
CA THR A 68 -2.97 3.16 4.86
C THR A 68 -4.14 4.13 5.03
N SER A 69 -3.96 5.42 4.73
CA SER A 69 -5.06 6.41 4.76
C SER A 69 -6.17 6.03 3.77
N VAL A 70 -5.81 5.67 2.54
CA VAL A 70 -6.80 5.24 1.53
C VAL A 70 -7.55 3.99 1.99
N LEU A 71 -6.88 3.02 2.63
CA LEU A 71 -7.57 1.86 3.20
C LEU A 71 -8.57 2.24 4.30
N PHE A 72 -8.26 3.24 5.12
CA PHE A 72 -9.19 3.74 6.13
C PHE A 72 -10.39 4.47 5.52
N ASP A 73 -10.17 5.25 4.46
CA ASP A 73 -11.25 5.93 3.74
C ASP A 73 -12.20 4.90 3.12
N ILE A 74 -11.66 3.88 2.43
CA ILE A 74 -12.45 2.77 1.87
C ILE A 74 -13.24 2.04 2.99
N ALA A 75 -12.61 1.79 4.14
CA ALA A 75 -13.27 1.10 5.25
C ALA A 75 -14.36 1.90 5.94
N ALA A 76 -14.22 3.23 5.98
CA ALA A 76 -15.23 4.13 6.53
C ALA A 76 -16.48 4.17 5.63
N GLU A 77 -16.30 4.05 4.32
CA GLU A 77 -17.38 4.08 3.33
C GLU A 77 -18.06 2.71 3.15
N ALA A 78 -17.32 1.61 3.33
CA ALA A 78 -17.86 0.26 3.18
C ALA A 78 -18.90 -0.09 4.26
N ALA A 79 -20.06 -0.58 3.83
CA ALA A 79 -21.14 -1.05 4.71
C ALA A 79 -20.96 -2.51 5.15
N SER A 80 -20.15 -3.30 4.42
CA SER A 80 -19.85 -4.68 4.78
C SER A 80 -18.41 -5.08 4.44
N PHE A 81 -17.99 -6.25 4.92
CA PHE A 81 -16.69 -6.82 4.59
C PHE A 81 -16.54 -7.10 3.09
N GLU A 82 -17.60 -7.56 2.43
CA GLU A 82 -17.61 -7.85 0.99
C GLU A 82 -17.40 -6.58 0.16
N GLU A 83 -18.03 -5.47 0.58
CA GLU A 83 -17.83 -4.17 -0.05
C GLU A 83 -16.40 -3.66 0.18
N LEU A 84 -15.89 -3.71 1.42
CA LEU A 84 -14.48 -3.40 1.70
C LEU A 84 -13.55 -4.20 0.79
N LYS A 85 -13.76 -5.52 0.72
CA LYS A 85 -12.92 -6.41 -0.08
C LYS A 85 -12.95 -6.01 -1.56
N ALA A 86 -14.14 -5.77 -2.11
CA ALA A 86 -14.30 -5.38 -3.50
C ALA A 86 -13.58 -4.04 -3.81
N GLU A 87 -13.76 -3.04 -2.95
CA GLU A 87 -13.14 -1.72 -3.13
C GLU A 87 -11.62 -1.75 -2.97
N VAL A 88 -11.09 -2.52 -2.00
CA VAL A 88 -9.65 -2.71 -1.83
C VAL A 88 -9.03 -3.45 -3.02
N GLU A 89 -9.71 -4.47 -3.54
CA GLU A 89 -9.29 -5.18 -4.77
C GLU A 89 -9.31 -4.23 -5.97
N GLN A 90 -10.37 -3.42 -6.14
CA GLN A 90 -10.48 -2.42 -7.19
C GLN A 90 -9.37 -1.36 -7.10
N PHE A 91 -9.12 -0.83 -5.91
CA PHE A 91 -8.03 0.11 -5.66
C PHE A 91 -6.67 -0.48 -6.03
N PHE A 92 -6.39 -1.73 -5.65
CA PHE A 92 -5.16 -2.42 -6.02
C PHE A 92 -5.00 -2.58 -7.53
N HIS A 93 -6.09 -2.89 -8.23
CA HIS A 93 -6.09 -3.12 -9.69
C HIS A 93 -6.04 -1.82 -10.51
N ALA A 94 -6.39 -0.67 -9.92
CA ALA A 94 -6.24 0.63 -10.57
C ALA A 94 -4.75 0.92 -10.84
N THR A 95 -4.31 0.69 -12.07
CA THR A 95 -2.90 0.82 -12.48
C THR A 95 -2.63 2.22 -13.02
N ASN A 96 -1.49 2.83 -12.65
CA ASN A 96 -1.01 4.04 -13.29
C ASN A 96 -0.17 3.65 -14.52
N GLU A 97 -0.78 3.68 -15.71
CA GLU A 97 -0.14 3.23 -16.96
C GLU A 97 1.14 4.01 -17.31
N PRO A 98 1.17 5.36 -17.22
CA PRO A 98 2.42 6.11 -17.37
C PRO A 98 3.53 5.62 -16.43
N THR A 99 3.24 5.49 -15.13
CA THR A 99 4.22 5.01 -14.15
C THR A 99 4.59 3.55 -14.39
N ALA A 100 3.69 2.72 -14.91
CA ALA A 100 3.99 1.34 -15.27
C ALA A 100 5.05 1.27 -16.38
N VAL A 101 4.95 2.12 -17.41
CA VAL A 101 5.95 2.22 -18.49
C VAL A 101 7.31 2.68 -17.96
N GLU A 102 7.32 3.69 -17.08
CA GLU A 102 8.54 4.15 -16.42
C GLU A 102 9.15 3.07 -15.53
N TRP A 103 8.33 2.28 -14.84
CA TRP A 103 8.76 1.16 -14.03
C TRP A 103 9.43 0.06 -14.86
N GLU A 104 8.84 -0.33 -16.00
CA GLU A 104 9.45 -1.31 -16.91
C GLU A 104 10.77 -0.79 -17.50
N THR A 105 10.84 0.51 -17.79
CA THR A 105 12.08 1.17 -18.25
C THR A 105 13.17 1.09 -17.16
N ALA A 106 12.82 1.41 -15.92
CA ALA A 106 13.74 1.32 -14.79
C ALA A 106 14.18 -0.13 -14.52
N VAL A 107 13.31 -1.13 -14.73
CA VAL A 107 13.67 -2.56 -14.70
C VAL A 107 14.72 -2.89 -15.76
N ALA A 108 14.54 -2.40 -16.99
CA ALA A 108 15.51 -2.61 -18.07
C ALA A 108 16.86 -1.96 -17.74
N ASP A 109 16.86 -0.77 -17.15
CA ASP A 109 18.08 -0.07 -16.73
C ASP A 109 18.85 -0.83 -15.63
N VAL A 110 18.15 -1.32 -14.60
CA VAL A 110 18.76 -2.14 -13.54
C VAL A 110 19.33 -3.45 -14.12
N ARG A 111 18.60 -4.12 -15.02
CA ARG A 111 19.07 -5.36 -15.67
C ARG A 111 20.30 -5.15 -16.54
N GLN A 112 20.41 -3.99 -17.17
CA GLN A 112 21.52 -3.64 -18.05
C GLN A 112 22.68 -2.97 -17.28
N GLY A 113 22.57 -2.84 -15.95
CA GLY A 113 23.60 -2.25 -15.10
C GLY A 113 23.76 -0.74 -15.28
N ARG A 114 22.76 -0.06 -15.86
CA ARG A 114 22.74 1.41 -16.00
C ARG A 114 22.35 2.12 -14.71
N THR A 115 21.54 1.46 -13.90
CA THR A 115 21.12 1.95 -12.58
C THR A 115 21.56 0.93 -11.53
N ASP A 116 22.27 1.41 -10.51
CA ASP A 116 22.65 0.60 -9.36
C ASP A 116 21.76 0.91 -8.14
N ALA A 117 21.38 -0.13 -7.42
CA ALA A 117 20.50 -0.07 -6.26
C ALA A 117 21.01 -1.01 -5.15
N ASP A 118 22.33 -1.06 -4.93
CA ASP A 118 22.97 -1.96 -3.97
C ASP A 118 22.52 -1.75 -2.51
N TRP A 119 21.90 -0.62 -2.21
CA TRP A 119 21.27 -0.32 -0.92
C TRP A 119 19.88 -0.96 -0.75
N LEU A 120 19.33 -1.60 -1.79
CA LEU A 120 18.06 -2.32 -1.76
C LEU A 120 18.23 -3.84 -1.90
N PRO A 121 17.39 -4.63 -1.21
CA PRO A 121 17.29 -6.06 -1.47
C PRO A 121 16.85 -6.34 -2.92
N LYS A 122 17.61 -7.16 -3.64
CA LYS A 122 17.30 -7.52 -5.03
C LYS A 122 16.24 -8.62 -5.08
N LYS A 123 15.20 -8.41 -5.90
CA LYS A 123 14.16 -9.40 -6.22
C LYS A 123 13.90 -9.41 -7.73
N ARG A 124 13.35 -10.52 -8.23
CA ARG A 124 12.90 -10.61 -9.63
C ARG A 124 11.69 -9.69 -9.83
N ALA A 125 11.71 -8.90 -10.89
CA ALA A 125 10.62 -7.99 -11.26
C ALA A 125 9.28 -8.73 -11.46
N GLU A 126 9.35 -9.99 -11.92
CA GLU A 126 8.20 -10.89 -12.14
C GLU A 126 7.66 -11.55 -10.87
N SER A 127 8.12 -11.13 -9.68
CA SER A 127 7.58 -11.66 -8.42
C SER A 127 6.06 -11.46 -8.37
N LYS A 128 5.34 -12.46 -7.86
CA LYS A 128 3.87 -12.37 -7.73
C LYS A 128 3.49 -11.12 -6.94
N ILE A 129 2.59 -10.34 -7.53
CA ILE A 129 1.89 -9.24 -6.89
C ILE A 129 0.44 -9.65 -6.63
N GLY A 130 -0.22 -8.99 -5.70
CA GLY A 130 -1.61 -9.25 -5.37
C GLY A 130 -2.01 -8.54 -4.09
N VAL A 131 -3.32 -8.55 -3.83
CA VAL A 131 -3.90 -8.14 -2.57
C VAL A 131 -4.75 -9.29 -2.03
N GLU A 132 -4.69 -9.48 -0.72
CA GLU A 132 -5.50 -10.45 0.01
C GLU A 132 -6.21 -9.71 1.13
N VAL A 133 -7.53 -9.82 1.15
CA VAL A 133 -8.39 -9.23 2.18
C VAL A 133 -9.12 -10.35 2.90
N VAL A 134 -8.88 -10.46 4.21
CA VAL A 134 -9.39 -11.56 5.05
C VAL A 134 -10.21 -10.98 6.19
N LEU A 135 -11.42 -11.51 6.40
CA LEU A 135 -12.21 -11.22 7.57
C LEU A 135 -11.57 -11.90 8.78
N LEU A 136 -11.26 -11.14 9.82
CA LEU A 136 -10.68 -11.67 11.04
C LEU A 136 -11.78 -11.93 12.08
N GLU A 137 -12.66 -10.95 12.29
CA GLU A 137 -13.74 -11.04 13.27
C GLU A 137 -14.86 -10.03 12.94
N HIS A 138 -16.10 -10.35 13.34
CA HIS A 138 -17.19 -9.36 13.38
C HIS A 138 -17.16 -8.62 14.71
N ALA A 139 -17.18 -7.29 14.68
CA ALA A 139 -17.30 -6.50 15.89
C ALA A 139 -18.73 -6.58 16.41
N VAL A 140 -18.96 -7.38 17.44
CA VAL A 140 -20.27 -7.51 18.10
C VAL A 140 -20.35 -6.45 19.23
N PRO A 141 -21.26 -5.47 19.16
CA PRO A 141 -21.35 -4.40 20.17
C PRO A 141 -21.52 -4.90 21.60
N SER A 142 -22.15 -6.07 21.79
CA SER A 142 -22.37 -6.68 23.10
C SER A 142 -21.10 -7.10 23.82
N VAL A 143 -19.95 -7.16 23.15
CA VAL A 143 -18.64 -7.48 23.76
C VAL A 143 -18.01 -6.23 24.38
N ASN A 144 -18.44 -5.03 23.98
CA ASN A 144 -17.98 -3.74 24.51
C ASN A 144 -19.00 -3.09 25.46
N ALA A 145 -20.08 -3.78 25.82
CA ALA A 145 -21.02 -3.29 26.81
C ALA A 145 -20.33 -3.24 28.18
N LEU A 146 -20.25 -2.05 28.78
CA LEU A 146 -19.94 -1.91 30.20
C LEU A 146 -20.99 -2.69 30.97
N ASP A 147 -20.56 -3.66 31.77
CA ASP A 147 -21.45 -4.33 32.71
C ASP A 147 -22.11 -3.24 33.58
N GLU A 148 -23.44 -3.18 33.61
CA GLU A 148 -24.18 -2.20 34.43
C GLU A 148 -23.79 -2.28 35.92
N ALA A 149 -23.21 -3.41 36.35
CA ALA A 149 -22.63 -3.60 37.68
C ALA A 149 -21.42 -2.70 37.98
N GLN A 150 -20.70 -2.19 36.98
CA GLN A 150 -19.55 -1.30 37.16
C GLN A 150 -19.93 0.19 37.19
N LEU A 151 -21.15 0.55 36.78
CA LEU A 151 -21.67 1.93 36.83
C LEU A 151 -22.37 2.26 38.16
N ALA A 152 -22.57 1.26 39.03
CA ALA A 152 -23.25 1.40 40.33
C ALA A 152 -22.29 1.40 41.55
N ALA A 153 -20.97 1.49 41.33
CA ALA A 153 -19.93 1.57 42.37
C ALA A 153 -19.29 2.96 42.41
#